data_AF-A0A929W8B5-F1
#
_entry.id   AF-A0A929W8B5-F1
#
_cell.length_a   1.000
_cell.length_b   1.000
_cell.length_c   1.000
_cell.angle_alpha   90.00
_cell.angle_beta   90.00
_cell.angle_gamma   90.00
#
_symmetry.space_group_name_H-M   'P 1'
#
loop_
_entity.id
_entity.type
_entity.pdbx_description
1 polymer ?
#
loop_
_entity_poly.entity_id
_entity_poly.type
_entity_poly.pdbx_seq_one_letter_code
_entity_poly.pdbx_strand_id
1 'polypeptide(L)'
;MPSKARIVQPDMNKKINPIAWVPSVYFGMGLPYVALSIVSVLMFTDLGVGKEDVTFWTSLLVLPWSLKPLFSLCMELFGTKRQYVFLTEAITALMFGLVCFALPLPSFFAIALAFMGVLAISGSMHDIAGDGLYMQELSSSEQGVYAGWQGAFYNLAKILTNGGLVYLAGYLSKSMGLEKSWMVIMAICAGLMLALSL
;
A
#
# COMPACT_ATOMS: atom_id res chain seq x y z
N MET A 1 -8.92 -57.52 18.41
CA MET A 1 -8.13 -56.34 17.97
C MET A 1 -8.87 -55.08 18.43
N PRO A 2 -8.36 -54.32 19.40
CA PRO A 2 -9.05 -53.12 19.87
C PRO A 2 -8.79 -51.95 18.91
N SER A 3 -9.88 -51.30 18.51
CA SER A 3 -9.92 -50.07 17.72
C SER A 3 -9.15 -48.95 18.41
N LYS A 4 -8.14 -48.38 17.74
CA LYS A 4 -7.40 -47.22 18.23
C LYS A 4 -8.34 -46.01 18.23
N ALA A 5 -8.72 -45.55 19.42
CA ALA A 5 -9.39 -44.28 19.61
C ALA A 5 -8.53 -43.17 18.99
N ARG A 6 -9.10 -42.47 18.00
CA ARG A 6 -8.52 -41.25 17.41
C ARG A 6 -8.52 -40.19 18.51
N ILE A 7 -7.35 -39.92 19.08
CA ILE A 7 -7.13 -38.76 19.95
C ILE A 7 -7.32 -37.53 19.05
N VAL A 8 -8.47 -36.87 19.17
CA VAL A 8 -8.68 -35.55 18.59
C VAL A 8 -7.90 -34.58 19.47
N GLN A 9 -6.71 -34.20 19.02
CA GLN A 9 -5.98 -33.10 19.64
C GLN A 9 -6.82 -31.82 19.45
N PRO A 10 -7.05 -31.00 20.50
CA PRO A 10 -7.71 -29.73 20.33
C PRO A 10 -6.83 -28.84 19.44
N ASP A 11 -7.38 -28.33 18.35
CA ASP A 11 -6.73 -27.34 17.50
C ASP A 11 -6.57 -26.05 18.32
N MET A 12 -5.41 -25.91 18.96
CA MET A 12 -5.06 -24.76 19.81
C MET A 12 -4.68 -23.52 18.98
N ASN A 13 -4.75 -23.59 17.65
CA ASN A 13 -4.52 -22.45 16.80
C ASN A 13 -5.85 -21.71 16.61
N LYS A 14 -6.07 -20.68 17.42
CA LYS A 14 -7.18 -19.74 17.21
C LYS A 14 -6.94 -19.04 15.87
N LYS A 15 -7.44 -19.61 14.77
CA LYS A 15 -7.37 -19.00 13.44
C LYS A 15 -8.00 -17.62 13.54
N ILE A 16 -7.19 -16.58 13.33
CA ILE A 16 -7.66 -15.20 13.31
C ILE A 16 -8.72 -15.12 12.22
N ASN A 17 -9.90 -14.60 12.56
CA ASN A 17 -10.99 -14.48 11.61
C ASN A 17 -10.51 -13.63 10.42
N PRO A 18 -10.60 -14.10 9.15
CA PRO A 18 -10.08 -13.37 8.00
C PRO A 18 -10.61 -11.94 7.87
N ILE A 19 -11.81 -11.66 8.37
CA ILE A 19 -12.37 -10.30 8.39
C ILE A 19 -11.50 -9.29 9.18
N ALA A 20 -10.69 -9.77 10.13
CA ALA A 20 -9.84 -8.92 10.94
C ALA A 20 -8.64 -8.35 10.19
N TRP A 21 -8.26 -8.94 9.04
CA TRP A 21 -7.04 -8.56 8.32
C TRP A 21 -7.22 -8.43 6.80
N VAL A 22 -8.13 -9.19 6.16
CA VAL A 22 -8.38 -9.08 4.71
C VAL A 22 -8.70 -7.64 4.32
N PRO A 23 -9.64 -6.93 5.00
CA PRO A 23 -9.93 -5.54 4.66
C PRO A 23 -8.74 -4.59 4.76
N SER A 24 -7.92 -4.71 5.82
CA SER A 24 -6.78 -3.81 6.04
C SER A 24 -5.69 -4.02 5.00
N VAL A 25 -5.32 -5.27 4.72
CA VAL A 25 -4.31 -5.62 3.72
C VAL A 25 -4.70 -5.10 2.34
N TYR A 26 -5.94 -5.34 1.89
CA TYR A 26 -6.37 -4.90 0.56
C TYR A 26 -6.59 -3.39 0.46
N PHE A 27 -6.88 -2.71 1.58
CA PHE A 27 -6.85 -1.25 1.62
C PHE A 27 -5.40 -0.73 1.49
N GLY A 28 -4.46 -1.32 2.25
CA GLY A 28 -3.02 -1.05 2.20
C GLY A 28 -2.38 -1.37 0.85
N MET A 29 -3.01 -2.23 0.06
CA MET A 29 -2.65 -2.53 -1.33
C MET A 29 -3.09 -1.40 -2.29
N GLY A 30 -4.31 -0.87 -2.11
CA GLY A 30 -4.89 0.12 -3.02
C GLY A 30 -4.32 1.53 -2.85
N LEU A 31 -4.10 1.98 -1.61
CA LEU A 31 -3.68 3.36 -1.33
C LEU A 31 -2.32 3.70 -1.97
N PRO A 32 -1.24 2.90 -1.78
CA PRO A 32 0.07 3.21 -2.34
C PRO A 32 0.08 3.21 -3.86
N TYR A 33 -0.60 2.23 -4.47
CA TYR A 33 -0.70 2.13 -5.93
C TYR A 33 -1.34 3.37 -6.55
N VAL A 34 -2.45 3.85 -5.97
CA VAL A 34 -3.17 5.03 -6.48
C VAL A 34 -2.40 6.31 -6.20
N ALA A 35 -1.75 6.39 -5.05
CA ALA A 35 -0.90 7.51 -4.71
C ALA A 35 0.23 7.68 -5.73
N LEU A 36 0.87 6.59 -6.15
CA LEU A 36 1.96 6.61 -7.12
C LEU A 36 1.50 6.80 -8.56
N SER A 37 0.38 6.20 -8.97
CA SER A 37 -0.07 6.21 -10.37
C SER A 37 -0.85 7.47 -10.77
N ILE A 38 -1.56 8.11 -9.82
CA ILE A 38 -2.44 9.25 -10.11
C ILE A 38 -2.08 10.45 -9.26
N VAL A 39 -2.00 10.28 -7.93
CA VAL A 39 -1.84 11.43 -7.02
C VAL A 39 -0.47 12.09 -7.20
N SER A 40 0.58 11.32 -7.47
CA SER A 40 1.92 11.85 -7.77
C SER A 40 1.91 12.82 -8.96
N VAL A 41 1.18 12.48 -10.03
CA VAL A 41 1.05 13.31 -11.23
C VAL A 41 0.37 14.64 -10.89
N LEU A 42 -0.73 14.57 -10.14
CA LEU A 42 -1.47 15.77 -9.71
C LEU A 42 -0.61 16.65 -8.80
N MET A 43 0.02 16.04 -7.79
CA MET A 43 0.87 16.73 -6.83
C MET A 43 2.04 17.44 -7.52
N PHE A 44 2.81 16.75 -8.36
CA PHE A 44 3.94 17.38 -9.02
C PHE A 44 3.51 18.44 -10.05
N THR A 45 2.37 18.24 -10.73
CA THR A 45 1.81 19.27 -11.63
C THR A 45 1.40 20.52 -10.85
N ASP A 46 0.71 20.36 -9.72
CA ASP A 46 0.31 21.46 -8.85
C ASP A 46 1.52 22.23 -8.29
N LEU A 47 2.61 21.54 -7.98
CA LEU A 47 3.85 22.14 -7.48
C LEU A 47 4.74 22.72 -8.60
N GLY A 48 4.24 22.79 -9.83
CA GLY A 48 4.88 23.50 -10.93
C GLY A 48 5.98 22.72 -11.66
N VAL A 49 6.06 21.40 -11.48
CA VAL A 49 6.99 20.56 -12.25
C VAL A 49 6.52 20.47 -13.71
N GLY A 50 7.47 20.49 -14.66
CA GLY A 50 7.18 20.41 -16.08
C GLY A 50 6.43 19.13 -16.46
N LYS A 51 5.42 19.23 -17.33
CA LYS A 51 4.55 18.09 -17.72
C LYS A 51 5.33 16.92 -18.32
N GLU A 52 6.38 17.19 -19.09
CA GLU A 52 7.24 16.16 -19.70
C GLU A 52 7.97 15.36 -18.60
N ASP A 53 8.58 16.06 -17.63
CA ASP A 53 9.27 15.44 -16.50
C ASP A 53 8.32 14.64 -15.63
N VAL A 54 7.15 15.21 -15.27
CA VAL A 54 6.14 14.48 -14.50
C VAL A 54 5.74 13.20 -15.23
N THR A 55 5.37 13.29 -16.51
CA THR A 55 4.92 12.14 -17.31
C THR A 55 5.98 11.04 -17.37
N PHE A 56 7.23 11.42 -17.67
CA PHE A 56 8.32 10.45 -17.77
C PHE A 56 8.59 9.79 -16.41
N TRP A 57 8.85 10.58 -15.37
CA TRP A 57 9.31 10.05 -14.09
C TRP A 57 8.23 9.33 -13.30
N THR A 58 6.97 9.80 -13.30
CA THR A 58 5.90 9.09 -12.60
C THR A 58 5.49 7.81 -13.32
N SER A 59 5.67 7.70 -14.64
CA SER A 59 5.43 6.44 -15.36
C SER A 59 6.37 5.32 -14.91
N LEU A 60 7.58 5.66 -14.45
CA LEU A 60 8.53 4.68 -13.92
C LEU A 60 8.14 4.18 -12.53
N LEU A 61 7.35 4.95 -11.77
CA LEU A 61 6.92 4.55 -10.42
C LEU A 61 6.01 3.32 -10.41
N VAL A 62 5.35 2.98 -11.53
CA VAL A 62 4.52 1.76 -11.62
C VAL A 62 5.30 0.55 -12.14
N LEU A 63 6.56 0.74 -12.59
CA LEU A 63 7.39 -0.34 -13.13
C LEU A 63 7.60 -1.52 -12.16
N PRO A 64 7.73 -1.33 -10.83
CA PRO A 64 7.88 -2.46 -9.91
C PRO A 64 6.75 -3.48 -9.96
N TRP A 65 5.53 -3.10 -10.34
CA TRP A 65 4.42 -4.04 -10.50
C TRP A 65 4.61 -4.99 -11.70
N SER A 66 5.31 -4.55 -12.75
CA SER A 66 5.67 -5.40 -13.88
C SER A 66 6.80 -6.38 -13.54
N LEU A 67 7.62 -6.06 -12.53
CA LEU A 67 8.76 -6.87 -12.08
C LEU A 67 8.42 -7.81 -10.93
N LYS A 68 7.12 -7.93 -10.56
CA LYS A 68 6.64 -8.83 -9.50
C LYS A 68 7.20 -10.27 -9.58
N PRO A 69 7.32 -10.93 -10.76
CA PRO A 69 7.88 -12.28 -10.81
C PRO A 69 9.30 -12.37 -10.21
N LEU A 70 10.15 -11.35 -10.42
CA LEU A 70 11.49 -11.30 -9.86
C LEU A 70 11.45 -11.09 -8.34
N PHE A 71 10.61 -10.17 -7.86
CA PHE A 71 10.46 -9.92 -6.44
C PHE A 71 9.86 -11.13 -5.70
N SER A 72 8.93 -11.87 -6.32
CA SER A 72 8.35 -13.08 -5.73
C SER A 72 9.41 -14.14 -5.48
N LEU A 73 10.30 -14.39 -6.45
CA LEU A 73 11.41 -15.35 -6.30
C LEU A 73 12.30 -14.97 -5.11
N CYS A 74 12.65 -13.69 -4.97
CA CYS A 74 13.44 -13.22 -3.83
C CYS A 74 12.68 -13.39 -2.50
N MET A 75 11.41 -12.98 -2.47
CA MET A 75 10.59 -13.06 -1.26
C MET A 75 10.28 -14.50 -0.82
N GLU A 76 10.33 -15.47 -1.73
CA GLU A 76 10.18 -16.89 -1.38
C GLU A 76 11.43 -17.45 -0.68
N LEU A 77 12.61 -16.88 -0.98
CA LEU A 77 13.87 -17.29 -0.36
C LEU A 77 14.07 -16.70 1.04
N PHE A 78 13.41 -15.57 1.35
CA PHE A 78 13.65 -14.82 2.56
C PHE A 78 12.34 -14.51 3.28
N GLY A 79 12.21 -14.86 4.56
CA GLY A 79 11.08 -14.42 5.39
C GLY A 79 9.72 -15.05 5.04
N THR A 80 8.67 -14.56 5.71
CA THR A 80 7.29 -15.05 5.58
C THR A 80 6.37 -14.00 5.00
N LYS A 81 5.25 -14.42 4.39
CA LYS A 81 4.26 -13.50 3.81
C LYS A 81 3.73 -12.50 4.85
N ARG A 82 3.44 -12.95 6.08
CA ARG A 82 3.01 -12.08 7.19
C ARG A 82 4.05 -11.00 7.55
N GLN A 83 5.33 -11.37 7.61
CA GLN A 83 6.40 -10.41 7.87
C GLN A 83 6.51 -9.36 6.76
N TYR A 84 6.36 -9.78 5.50
CA TYR A 84 6.38 -8.84 4.39
C TYR A 84 5.19 -7.88 4.39
N VAL A 85 3.97 -8.34 4.70
CA VAL A 85 2.80 -7.46 4.85
C VAL A 85 3.12 -6.34 5.84
N PHE A 86 3.50 -6.69 7.07
CA PHE A 86 3.85 -5.71 8.11
C PHE A 86 5.00 -4.79 7.71
N LEU A 87 6.10 -5.36 7.20
CA LEU A 87 7.30 -4.58 6.87
C LEU A 87 7.03 -3.59 5.74
N THR A 88 6.29 -4.02 4.71
CA THR A 88 5.95 -3.16 3.57
C THR A 88 4.96 -2.06 3.95
N GLU A 89 4.02 -2.31 4.86
CA GLU A 89 3.14 -1.25 5.39
C GLU A 89 3.95 -0.20 6.16
N ALA A 90 4.86 -0.64 7.03
CA ALA A 90 5.73 0.25 7.81
C ALA A 90 6.69 1.05 6.92
N ILE A 91 7.32 0.42 5.92
CA ILE A 91 8.17 1.11 4.94
C ILE A 91 7.36 2.12 4.15
N THR A 92 6.16 1.75 3.71
CA THR A 92 5.29 2.65 2.94
C THR A 92 4.86 3.86 3.77
N ALA A 93 4.49 3.65 5.04
CA ALA A 93 4.20 4.73 5.98
C ALA A 93 5.39 5.68 6.15
N LEU A 94 6.58 5.14 6.38
CA LEU A 94 7.81 5.92 6.48
C LEU A 94 8.07 6.72 5.20
N MET A 95 7.96 6.09 4.02
CA MET A 95 8.23 6.76 2.75
C MET A 95 7.25 7.89 2.48
N PHE A 96 5.95 7.72 2.78
CA PHE A 96 5.00 8.84 2.70
C PHE A 96 5.37 9.99 3.65
N GLY A 97 5.79 9.66 4.88
CA GLY A 97 6.28 10.66 5.84
C GLY A 97 7.52 11.41 5.31
N LEU A 98 8.46 10.69 4.71
CA LEU A 98 9.65 11.31 4.10
C LEU A 98 9.31 12.16 2.89
N VAL A 99 8.34 11.76 2.06
CA VAL A 99 7.84 12.61 0.96
C VAL A 99 7.24 13.90 1.53
N CYS A 100 6.45 13.83 2.61
CA CYS A 100 5.91 15.02 3.28
C CYS A 100 7.02 16.01 3.66
N PHE A 101 8.11 15.54 4.29
CA PHE A 101 9.24 16.40 4.64
C PHE A 101 10.11 16.82 3.45
N ALA A 102 10.03 16.12 2.31
CA ALA A 102 10.78 16.46 1.11
C ALA A 102 10.15 17.63 0.32
N LEU A 103 8.83 17.79 0.35
CA LEU A 103 8.12 18.81 -0.44
C LEU A 103 8.62 20.26 -0.27
N PRO A 104 8.98 20.77 0.93
CA PRO A 104 9.48 22.14 1.07
C PRO A 104 10.97 22.32 0.68
N LEU A 105 11.66 21.28 0.24
CA LEU A 105 13.10 21.36 -0.09
C LEU A 105 13.33 21.95 -1.49
N PRO A 106 14.47 22.64 -1.75
CA PRO A 106 14.77 23.19 -3.07
C PRO A 106 14.83 22.14 -4.19
N SER A 107 15.18 20.89 -3.87
CA SER A 107 15.23 19.76 -4.81
C SER A 107 14.13 18.73 -4.55
N PHE A 108 12.97 19.19 -4.07
CA PHE A 108 11.88 18.30 -3.62
C PHE A 108 11.51 17.23 -4.64
N PHE A 109 11.47 17.57 -5.94
CA PHE A 109 11.01 16.65 -6.98
C PHE A 109 11.86 15.38 -7.03
N ALA A 110 13.18 15.52 -7.13
CA ALA A 110 14.09 14.38 -7.18
C ALA A 110 14.08 13.56 -5.88
N ILE A 111 14.02 14.24 -4.73
CA ILE A 111 14.02 13.60 -3.40
C ILE A 111 12.72 12.83 -3.18
N ALA A 112 11.58 13.46 -3.44
CA ALA A 112 10.26 12.84 -3.35
C ALA A 112 10.14 11.65 -4.31
N LEU A 113 10.65 11.78 -5.53
CA LEU A 113 10.66 10.70 -6.51
C LEU A 113 11.50 9.50 -6.03
N ALA A 114 12.67 9.74 -5.42
CA ALA A 114 13.50 8.67 -4.85
C ALA A 114 12.75 7.92 -3.73
N PHE A 115 12.10 8.63 -2.81
CA PHE A 115 11.28 8.00 -1.77
C PHE A 115 10.07 7.26 -2.36
N MET A 116 9.41 7.84 -3.35
CA MET A 116 8.31 7.18 -4.08
C MET A 116 8.77 5.93 -4.84
N GLY A 117 10.02 5.88 -5.32
CA GLY A 117 10.61 4.68 -5.93
C GLY A 117 10.75 3.53 -4.91
N VAL A 118 11.21 3.83 -3.69
CA VAL A 118 11.23 2.84 -2.60
C VAL A 118 9.81 2.42 -2.21
N LEU A 119 8.90 3.40 -2.15
CA LEU A 119 7.46 3.17 -1.89
C LEU A 119 6.86 2.23 -2.94
N ALA A 120 7.22 2.38 -4.21
CA ALA A 120 6.75 1.55 -5.31
C ALA A 120 7.21 0.09 -5.21
N ILE A 121 8.48 -0.13 -4.85
CA ILE A 121 9.02 -1.47 -4.58
C ILE A 121 8.30 -2.09 -3.38
N SER A 122 8.14 -1.31 -2.30
CA SER A 122 7.42 -1.75 -1.10
C SER A 122 5.97 -2.15 -1.42
N GLY A 123 5.26 -1.33 -2.20
CA GLY A 123 3.89 -1.61 -2.62
C GLY A 123 3.78 -2.86 -3.48
N SER A 124 4.66 -3.07 -4.46
CA SER A 124 4.61 -4.28 -5.29
C SER A 124 4.91 -5.56 -4.49
N MET A 125 5.81 -5.48 -3.51
CA MET A 125 6.07 -6.57 -2.55
C MET A 125 4.88 -6.79 -1.61
N HIS A 126 4.21 -5.72 -1.17
CA HIS A 126 3.00 -5.82 -0.36
C HIS A 126 1.90 -6.60 -1.09
N ASP A 127 1.68 -6.31 -2.37
CA ASP A 127 0.71 -7.05 -3.20
C ASP A 127 1.05 -8.56 -3.23
N ILE A 128 2.31 -8.91 -3.52
CA ILE A 128 2.76 -10.32 -3.56
C ILE A 128 2.56 -11.00 -2.20
N ALA A 129 2.88 -10.28 -1.12
CA ALA A 129 2.76 -10.79 0.23
C ALA A 129 1.30 -10.98 0.65
N GLY A 130 0.45 -9.99 0.38
CA GLY A 130 -0.98 -9.98 0.71
C GLY A 130 -1.76 -11.04 -0.05
N ASP A 131 -1.56 -11.11 -1.38
CA ASP A 131 -2.19 -12.14 -2.22
C ASP A 131 -1.70 -13.54 -1.81
N GLY A 132 -0.40 -13.69 -1.53
CA GLY A 132 0.17 -14.95 -1.05
C GLY A 132 -0.37 -15.37 0.32
N LEU A 133 -0.52 -14.42 1.25
CA LEU A 133 -1.08 -14.66 2.57
C LEU A 133 -2.56 -15.09 2.47
N TYR A 134 -3.32 -14.45 1.58
CA TYR A 134 -4.70 -14.81 1.28
C TYR A 134 -4.85 -16.24 0.78
N MET A 135 -4.02 -16.63 -0.17
CA MET A 135 -4.04 -18.00 -0.69
C MET A 135 -3.56 -19.04 0.33
N GLN A 136 -2.64 -18.67 1.23
CA GLN A 136 -2.05 -19.57 2.22
C GLN A 136 -2.97 -19.80 3.43
N GLU A 137 -3.66 -18.77 3.92
CA GLU A 137 -4.41 -18.81 5.19
C GLU A 137 -5.87 -19.25 5.00
N LEU A 138 -6.46 -19.00 3.82
CA LEU A 138 -7.87 -19.29 3.55
C LEU A 138 -8.02 -20.54 2.70
N SER A 139 -9.00 -21.38 3.05
CA SER A 139 -9.49 -22.44 2.17
C SER A 139 -10.19 -21.86 0.93
N SER A 140 -10.31 -22.63 -0.16
CA SER A 140 -10.99 -22.17 -1.37
C SER A 140 -12.43 -21.70 -1.14
N SER A 141 -13.14 -22.30 -0.18
CA SER A 141 -14.48 -21.86 0.21
C SER A 141 -14.45 -20.49 0.89
N GLU A 142 -13.50 -20.25 1.78
CA GLU A 142 -13.33 -18.95 2.45
C GLU A 142 -12.88 -17.88 1.45
N GLN A 143 -11.98 -18.23 0.53
CA GLN A 143 -11.55 -17.31 -0.53
C GLN A 143 -12.72 -16.78 -1.36
N GLY A 144 -13.74 -17.62 -1.63
CA GLY A 144 -14.97 -17.17 -2.29
C GLY A 144 -15.78 -16.18 -1.45
N VAL A 145 -15.87 -16.40 -0.14
CA VAL A 145 -16.60 -15.52 0.80
C VAL A 145 -15.90 -14.17 0.96
N TYR A 146 -14.56 -14.17 1.02
CA TYR A 146 -13.77 -12.96 1.30
C TYR A 146 -13.35 -12.17 0.05
N ALA A 147 -13.54 -12.71 -1.16
CA ALA A 147 -13.25 -11.99 -2.41
C ALA A 147 -14.02 -10.66 -2.52
N GLY A 148 -15.26 -10.61 -2.03
CA GLY A 148 -16.04 -9.37 -1.98
C GLY A 148 -15.44 -8.32 -1.06
N TRP A 149 -14.91 -8.73 0.09
CA TRP A 149 -14.25 -7.84 1.06
C TRP A 149 -12.93 -7.29 0.51
N GLN A 150 -12.12 -8.15 -0.13
CA GLN A 150 -10.92 -7.76 -0.86
C GLN A 150 -11.23 -6.65 -1.87
N GLY A 151 -12.18 -6.91 -2.77
CA GLY A 151 -12.54 -5.96 -3.82
C GLY A 151 -13.12 -4.65 -3.26
N ALA A 152 -13.95 -4.74 -2.22
CA ALA A 152 -14.55 -3.56 -1.60
C ALA A 152 -13.50 -2.63 -0.99
N PHE A 153 -12.56 -3.17 -0.19
CA PHE A 153 -11.57 -2.34 0.51
C PHE A 153 -10.48 -1.81 -0.41
N TYR A 154 -10.08 -2.58 -1.43
CA TYR A 154 -9.21 -2.07 -2.48
C TYR A 154 -9.83 -0.90 -3.24
N ASN A 155 -11.12 -0.98 -3.58
CA ASN A 155 -11.83 0.11 -4.24
C ASN A 155 -12.12 1.29 -3.30
N LEU A 156 -12.36 1.04 -2.02
CA LEU A 156 -12.48 2.09 -1.02
C LEU A 156 -11.19 2.91 -0.93
N ALA A 157 -10.03 2.24 -0.89
CA ALA A 157 -8.73 2.90 -0.91
C ALA A 157 -8.54 3.75 -2.18
N LYS A 158 -8.98 3.26 -3.35
CA LYS A 158 -8.97 4.05 -4.59
C LYS A 158 -9.80 5.32 -4.48
N ILE A 159 -11.07 5.20 -4.10
CA ILE A 159 -12.01 6.33 -3.98
C ILE A 159 -11.48 7.36 -2.99
N LEU A 160 -10.97 6.91 -1.85
CA LEU A 160 -10.36 7.78 -0.86
C LEU A 160 -9.15 8.51 -1.47
N THR A 161 -8.23 7.78 -2.11
CA THR A 161 -6.94 8.31 -2.51
C THR A 161 -7.01 9.22 -3.74
N ASN A 162 -7.74 8.83 -4.79
CA ASN A 162 -7.88 9.63 -6.01
C ASN A 162 -9.00 10.68 -5.96
N GLY A 163 -9.98 10.50 -5.08
CA GLY A 163 -11.13 11.39 -4.95
C GLY A 163 -11.04 12.22 -3.69
N GLY A 164 -11.21 11.57 -2.53
CA GLY A 164 -11.30 12.23 -1.23
C GLY A 164 -10.07 13.08 -0.87
N LEU A 165 -8.87 12.49 -0.97
CA LEU A 165 -7.62 13.16 -0.62
C LEU A 165 -7.24 14.25 -1.64
N VAL A 166 -7.50 14.03 -2.93
CA VAL A 166 -7.27 15.05 -3.97
C VAL A 166 -8.21 16.24 -3.78
N TYR A 167 -9.50 15.99 -3.50
CA TYR A 167 -10.45 17.05 -3.16
C TYR A 167 -9.99 17.82 -1.92
N LEU A 168 -9.54 17.12 -0.87
CA LEU A 168 -9.03 17.73 0.35
C LEU A 168 -7.79 18.59 0.07
N ALA A 169 -6.87 18.15 -0.79
CA ALA A 169 -5.71 18.94 -1.21
C ALA A 169 -6.15 20.28 -1.81
N GLY A 170 -7.07 20.24 -2.78
CA GLY A 170 -7.62 21.43 -3.43
C GLY A 170 -8.45 22.33 -2.50
N TYR A 171 -9.07 21.77 -1.46
CA TYR A 171 -9.76 22.55 -0.43
C TYR A 171 -8.76 23.27 0.48
N LEU A 172 -7.77 22.55 1.01
CA LEU A 172 -6.77 23.10 1.92
C LEU A 172 -5.88 24.15 1.24
N SER A 173 -5.53 23.94 -0.04
CA SER A 173 -4.65 24.82 -0.80
C SER A 173 -5.14 26.28 -0.85
N LYS A 174 -6.46 26.50 -0.78
CA LYS A 174 -7.08 27.84 -0.71
C LYS A 174 -6.69 28.65 0.51
N SER A 175 -6.31 27.98 1.60
CA SER A 175 -6.00 28.62 2.89
C SER A 175 -4.50 28.59 3.24
N MET A 176 -3.78 27.55 2.84
CA MET A 176 -2.38 27.33 3.24
C MET A 176 -1.38 27.19 2.08
N GLY A 177 -1.87 27.25 0.83
CA GLY A 177 -1.06 27.02 -0.37
C GLY A 177 -0.90 25.55 -0.74
N LEU A 178 -0.53 25.31 -2.01
CA LEU A 178 -0.45 23.97 -2.60
C LEU A 178 0.59 23.08 -1.89
N GLU A 179 1.79 23.60 -1.63
CA GLU A 179 2.86 22.87 -0.94
C GLU A 179 2.38 22.27 0.39
N LYS A 180 1.89 23.11 1.31
CA LYS A 180 1.42 22.65 2.62
C LYS A 180 0.20 21.73 2.52
N SER A 181 -0.69 21.96 1.56
CA SER A 181 -1.83 21.05 1.35
C SER A 181 -1.38 19.64 0.96
N TRP A 182 -0.41 19.51 0.06
CA TRP A 182 0.13 18.22 -0.35
C TRP A 182 0.95 17.55 0.77
N MET A 183 1.66 18.33 1.59
CA MET A 183 2.28 17.81 2.81
C MET A 183 1.25 17.17 3.75
N VAL A 184 0.10 17.82 3.96
CA VAL A 184 -0.99 17.26 4.77
C VAL A 184 -1.50 15.95 4.17
N ILE A 185 -1.69 15.87 2.85
CA ILE A 185 -2.12 14.62 2.20
C ILE A 185 -1.09 13.50 2.40
N MET A 186 0.19 13.78 2.19
CA MET A 186 1.25 12.78 2.40
C MET A 186 1.32 12.33 3.87
N ALA A 187 1.13 13.25 4.81
CA ALA A 187 1.04 12.93 6.24
C ALA A 187 -0.17 12.05 6.57
N ILE A 188 -1.33 12.30 5.95
CA ILE A 188 -2.53 11.43 6.10
C ILE A 188 -2.23 10.03 5.55
N CYS A 189 -1.65 9.91 4.36
CA CYS A 189 -1.27 8.61 3.79
C CYS A 189 -0.28 7.87 4.71
N ALA A 190 0.72 8.57 5.25
CA ALA A 190 1.67 8.00 6.21
C ALA A 190 0.95 7.48 7.46
N GLY A 191 0.06 8.29 8.06
CA GLY A 191 -0.70 7.92 9.24
C GLY A 191 -1.63 6.74 9.01
N LEU A 192 -2.31 6.69 7.86
CA LEU A 192 -3.16 5.56 7.48
C LEU A 192 -2.35 4.27 7.34
N MET A 193 -1.23 4.30 6.61
CA MET A 193 -0.37 3.12 6.45
C MET A 193 0.26 2.68 7.77
N LEU A 194 0.64 3.62 8.64
CA LEU A 194 1.16 3.30 9.97
C LEU A 194 0.09 2.64 10.85
N ALA A 195 -1.15 3.11 10.77
CA ALA A 195 -2.26 2.51 11.51
C ALA A 195 -2.61 1.10 11.03
N LEU A 196 -2.35 0.78 9.76
CA LEU A 196 -2.53 -0.58 9.21
C LEU A 196 -1.39 -1.52 9.62
N SER A 197 -0.18 -0.98 9.83
CA SER A 197 1.01 -1.75 10.22
C SER A 197 1.01 -2.30 11.66
N LEU A 198 -0.15 -2.45 12.31
CA LEU A 198 -0.29 -2.83 13.74
C LEU A 198 -1.02 -4.17 13.94
#